data_AF-A0A922P0F1-F1
#
_entry.id   AF-A0A922P0F1-F1
#
_cell.length_a   1.000
_cell.length_b   1.000
_cell.length_c   1.000
_cell.angle_alpha   90.00
_cell.angle_beta   90.00
_cell.angle_gamma   90.00
#
_symmetry.space_group_name_H-M   'P 1'
#
loop_
_entity.id
_entity.type
_entity.pdbx_description
1 polymer ?
#
loop_
_entity_poly.entity_id
_entity_poly.type
_entity_poly.pdbx_seq_one_letter_code
_entity_poly.pdbx_strand_id
1 'polypeptide(L)'
;MASEYELLRTQHHELLHRCVATKVGAPFILCGIRKCRRDKACTGPMQPSRHTRGAVQAQQLLGMSGNACARLPACIAAQEDDNYAVYQTHARQELEAARFRKTSERQLRQLASRPWPSAAATSLLTSSPCHPTSNAKKKG
;
A
#
# COMPACT_ATOMS: atom_id res chain seq x y z
N MET A 1 -1.17 -21.75 4.17
CA MET A 1 -1.51 -21.04 2.92
C MET A 1 -2.80 -20.27 3.16
N ALA A 2 -2.91 -19.03 2.67
CA ALA A 2 -4.14 -18.25 2.81
C ALA A 2 -5.25 -18.88 1.97
N SER A 3 -6.49 -18.88 2.46
CA SER A 3 -7.62 -19.38 1.68
C SER A 3 -7.87 -18.48 0.45
N GLU A 4 -8.51 -19.01 -0.59
CA GLU A 4 -8.90 -18.21 -1.77
C GLU A 4 -9.75 -16.99 -1.38
N TYR A 5 -10.64 -17.17 -0.40
CA TYR A 5 -11.43 -16.09 0.17
C TYR A 5 -10.55 -14.99 0.79
N GLU A 6 -9.53 -15.35 1.56
CA GLU A 6 -8.60 -14.39 2.15
C GLU A 6 -7.78 -13.65 1.09
N LEU A 7 -7.41 -14.31 -0.02
CA LEU A 7 -6.72 -13.67 -1.13
C LEU A 7 -7.60 -12.61 -1.80
N LEU A 8 -8.85 -12.96 -2.13
CA LEU A 8 -9.80 -12.01 -2.71
C LEU A 8 -10.07 -10.83 -1.77
N ARG A 9 -10.23 -11.12 -0.47
CA ARG A 9 -10.41 -10.10 0.55
C ARG A 9 -9.20 -9.18 0.66
N THR A 10 -7.99 -9.72 0.60
CA THR A 10 -6.74 -8.94 0.60
C THR A 10 -6.67 -8.01 -0.60
N GLN A 11 -6.98 -8.52 -1.80
CA GLN A 11 -7.00 -7.72 -3.02
C GLN A 11 -8.04 -6.59 -2.96
N HIS A 12 -9.25 -6.91 -2.49
CA HIS A 12 -10.31 -5.93 -2.29
C HIS A 12 -9.92 -4.86 -1.27
N HIS A 13 -9.30 -5.26 -0.16
CA HIS A 13 -8.81 -4.34 0.87
C HIS A 13 -7.73 -3.39 0.33
N GLU A 14 -6.76 -3.93 -0.40
CA GLU A 14 -5.72 -3.13 -1.04
C GLU A 14 -6.29 -2.13 -2.05
N LEU A 15 -7.21 -2.57 -2.90
CA LEU A 15 -7.97 -1.74 -3.83
C LEU A 15 -8.68 -0.58 -3.15
N LEU A 16 -9.48 -0.98 -2.16
CA LEU A 16 -10.02 -0.19 -1.08
C LEU A 16 -9.19 1.05 -0.81
N HIS A 17 -8.12 0.76 -0.10
CA HIS A 17 -7.34 1.78 0.55
C HIS A 17 -6.48 2.58 -0.41
N ARG A 18 -6.04 2.00 -1.54
CA ARG A 18 -5.36 2.75 -2.62
C ARG A 18 -6.29 3.76 -3.29
N CYS A 19 -7.53 3.36 -3.55
CA CYS A 19 -8.53 4.26 -4.14
C CYS A 19 -8.82 5.43 -3.21
N VAL A 20 -9.12 5.13 -1.94
CA VAL A 20 -9.38 6.15 -0.91
C VAL A 20 -8.18 7.08 -0.77
N ALA A 21 -6.96 6.55 -0.62
CA ALA A 21 -5.75 7.36 -0.51
C ALA A 21 -5.57 8.30 -1.72
N THR A 22 -5.89 7.82 -2.92
CA THR A 22 -5.85 8.66 -4.13
C THR A 22 -6.89 9.77 -4.08
N LYS A 23 -8.13 9.46 -3.67
CA LYS A 23 -9.25 10.42 -3.64
C LYS A 23 -9.04 11.53 -2.61
N VAL A 24 -8.53 11.20 -1.43
CA VAL A 24 -8.22 12.20 -0.39
C VAL A 24 -6.94 12.99 -0.68
N GLY A 25 -6.34 12.83 -1.86
CA GLY A 25 -5.14 13.55 -2.25
C GLY A 25 -3.87 13.09 -1.54
N ALA A 26 -3.89 11.98 -0.79
CA ALA A 26 -2.75 11.50 0.00
C ALA A 26 -1.42 11.46 -0.78
N PRO A 27 -1.37 11.10 -2.08
CA PRO A 27 -0.15 11.20 -2.87
C PRO A 27 0.53 12.57 -2.82
N PHE A 28 -0.22 13.66 -2.76
CA PHE A 28 0.30 15.03 -2.80
C PHE A 28 0.55 15.64 -1.43
N ILE A 29 -0.28 15.30 -0.44
CA ILE A 29 -0.21 15.92 0.90
C ILE A 29 0.60 15.10 1.92
N LEU A 30 0.54 13.77 1.86
CA LEU A 30 1.07 12.90 2.93
C LEU A 30 2.13 11.91 2.43
N CYS A 31 2.20 11.68 1.11
CA CYS A 31 3.04 10.64 0.55
C CYS A 31 4.43 11.16 0.16
N GLY A 32 5.47 10.61 0.79
CA GLY A 32 6.86 10.85 0.37
C GLY A 32 7.22 10.23 -0.98
N ILE A 33 6.48 9.23 -1.46
CA ILE A 33 6.81 8.46 -2.66
C ILE A 33 6.57 9.29 -3.92
N ARG A 34 7.65 9.69 -4.59
CA ARG A 34 7.61 10.48 -5.84
C ARG A 34 6.77 9.84 -6.94
N LYS A 35 6.79 8.50 -7.05
CA LYS A 35 5.99 7.75 -8.02
C LYS A 35 4.49 8.01 -7.84
N CYS A 36 3.98 7.98 -6.60
CA CYS A 36 2.57 8.24 -6.34
C CYS A 36 2.14 9.64 -6.82
N ARG A 37 2.98 10.66 -6.61
CA ARG A 37 2.73 12.03 -7.10
C ARG A 37 2.72 12.10 -8.63
N ARG A 38 3.70 11.48 -9.28
CA ARG A 38 3.79 11.42 -10.75
C ARG A 38 2.57 10.74 -11.37
N ASP A 39 2.16 9.62 -10.80
CA ASP A 39 1.02 8.82 -11.28
C ASP A 39 -0.34 9.45 -10.89
N LYS A 40 -0.33 10.49 -10.06
CA LYS A 40 -1.52 11.11 -9.45
C LYS A 40 -2.42 10.04 -8.78
N ALA A 41 -1.79 9.05 -8.15
CA ALA A 41 -2.42 7.83 -7.68
C ALA A 41 -1.58 7.16 -6.59
N CYS A 42 -2.21 6.47 -5.65
CA CYS A 42 -1.51 5.71 -4.62
C CYS A 42 -0.98 4.37 -5.18
N THR A 43 0.28 4.36 -5.63
CA THR A 43 0.99 3.17 -6.10
C THR A 43 2.06 2.68 -5.11
N GLY A 44 2.06 3.21 -3.87
CA GLY A 44 3.04 2.89 -2.84
C GLY A 44 2.88 1.48 -2.23
N PRO A 45 3.82 1.05 -1.36
CA PRO A 45 3.72 -0.23 -0.67
C PRO A 45 2.60 -0.20 0.38
N MET A 46 1.98 -1.36 0.59
CA MET A 46 1.08 -1.59 1.71
C MET A 46 1.92 -1.95 2.95
N GLN A 47 1.64 -1.39 4.11
CA GLN A 47 2.41 -1.59 5.34
C GLN A 47 1.48 -1.94 6.51
N PRO A 48 1.91 -2.79 7.46
CA PRO A 48 1.20 -2.98 8.71
C PRO A 48 0.94 -1.64 9.40
N SER A 49 -0.20 -1.49 10.07
CA SER A 49 -0.55 -0.27 10.77
C SER A 49 -1.15 -0.58 12.13
N ARG A 50 -0.90 0.28 13.13
CA ARG A 50 -1.57 0.19 14.44
C ARG A 50 -3.09 0.34 14.29
N HIS A 51 -3.51 1.12 13.30
CA HIS A 51 -4.90 1.47 13.02
C HIS A 51 -5.76 0.28 12.62
N THR A 52 -5.16 -0.77 12.06
CA THR A 52 -5.87 -1.98 11.60
C THR A 52 -5.99 -3.05 12.68
N ARG A 53 -5.39 -2.88 13.87
CA ARG A 53 -5.36 -3.90 14.94
C ARG A 53 -6.74 -4.43 15.30
N GLY A 54 -7.73 -3.55 15.48
CA GLY A 54 -9.10 -3.97 15.79
C GLY A 54 -9.74 -4.80 14.67
N ALA A 55 -9.52 -4.41 13.41
CA ALA A 55 -10.03 -5.17 12.26
C ALA A 55 -9.35 -6.55 12.12
N VAL A 56 -8.05 -6.63 12.43
CA VAL A 56 -7.29 -7.88 12.45
C VAL A 56 -7.82 -8.81 13.53
N GLN A 57 -8.00 -8.31 14.76
CA GLN A 57 -8.56 -9.08 15.87
C GLN A 57 -9.97 -9.57 15.55
N ALA A 58 -10.83 -8.72 14.98
CA ALA A 58 -12.17 -9.11 14.55
C ALA A 58 -12.14 -10.25 13.52
N GLN A 59 -11.20 -10.22 12.57
CA GLN A 59 -11.03 -11.34 11.62
C GLN A 59 -10.55 -12.62 12.30
N GLN A 60 -9.64 -12.52 13.25
CA GLN A 60 -9.13 -13.66 14.00
C GLN A 60 -10.22 -14.33 14.86
N LEU A 61 -11.10 -13.55 15.47
CA LEU A 61 -12.27 -14.06 16.20
C LEU A 61 -13.25 -14.80 15.28
N LEU A 62 -13.25 -14.49 13.98
CA LEU A 62 -14.03 -15.19 12.96
C LEU A 62 -13.29 -16.40 12.36
N GLY A 63 -12.14 -16.80 12.91
CA GLY A 63 -11.35 -17.93 12.43
C GLY A 63 -10.50 -17.65 11.19
N MET A 64 -10.33 -16.38 10.80
CA MET A 64 -9.44 -15.97 9.71
C MET A 64 -8.04 -15.59 10.23
N SER A 65 -7.04 -15.49 9.35
CA SER A 65 -5.67 -15.11 9.76
C SER A 65 -5.55 -13.65 10.22
N GLY A 66 -6.44 -12.77 9.74
CA GLY A 66 -6.35 -11.33 9.93
C GLY A 66 -5.44 -10.60 8.93
N ASN A 67 -4.66 -11.33 8.13
CA ASN A 67 -3.72 -10.73 7.18
C ASN A 67 -4.42 -9.91 6.08
N ALA A 68 -5.66 -10.27 5.74
CA ALA A 68 -6.39 -9.64 4.66
C ALA A 68 -6.70 -8.16 4.91
N CYS A 69 -6.78 -7.71 6.17
CA CYS A 69 -7.01 -6.31 6.52
C CYS A 69 -5.84 -5.64 7.25
N ALA A 70 -4.72 -6.34 7.44
CA ALA A 70 -3.65 -5.89 8.33
C ALA A 70 -2.89 -4.66 7.83
N ARG A 71 -2.95 -4.37 6.52
CA ARG A 71 -2.06 -3.39 5.88
C ARG A 71 -2.81 -2.21 5.29
N LEU A 72 -2.20 -1.03 5.34
CA LEU A 72 -2.66 0.21 4.72
C LEU A 72 -1.59 0.76 3.78
N PRO A 73 -1.93 1.68 2.86
CA PRO A 73 -0.92 2.41 2.10
C PRO A 73 0.10 3.08 3.03
N ALA A 74 1.38 3.02 2.68
CA ALA A 74 2.45 3.55 3.53
C ALA A 74 2.27 5.04 3.92
N CYS A 75 1.66 5.85 3.04
CA CYS A 75 1.35 7.25 3.35
C CYS A 75 0.31 7.45 4.45
N ILE A 76 -0.45 6.40 4.79
CA ILE A 76 -1.49 6.40 5.83
C ILE A 76 -1.07 5.56 7.03
N ALA A 77 -0.35 4.45 6.80
CA ALA A 77 -0.07 3.44 7.82
C ALA A 77 0.62 3.99 9.07
N ALA A 78 1.47 5.02 8.91
CA ALA A 78 2.22 5.68 9.97
C ALA A 78 1.66 7.06 10.38
N GLN A 79 0.50 7.47 9.85
CA GLN A 79 -0.07 8.78 10.18
C GLN A 79 -0.59 8.83 11.62
N GLU A 80 -0.62 10.05 12.15
CA GLU A 80 -1.27 10.34 13.44
C GLU A 80 -2.78 10.07 13.40
N ASP A 81 -3.35 9.88 14.59
CA ASP A 81 -4.73 9.42 14.75
C ASP A 81 -5.74 10.38 14.10
N ASP A 82 -5.51 11.70 14.17
CA ASP A 82 -6.37 12.71 13.56
C ASP A 82 -6.41 12.58 12.02
N ASN A 83 -5.23 12.47 11.40
CA ASN A 83 -5.12 12.27 9.95
C ASN A 83 -5.74 10.93 9.54
N TYR A 84 -5.59 9.91 10.37
CA TYR A 84 -6.22 8.61 10.13
C TYR A 84 -7.74 8.66 10.28
N ALA A 85 -8.29 9.43 11.22
CA ALA A 85 -9.74 9.56 11.41
C ALA A 85 -10.42 10.22 10.20
N VAL A 86 -9.81 11.27 9.64
CA VAL A 86 -10.26 11.89 8.40
C VAL A 86 -10.22 10.87 7.25
N TYR A 87 -9.09 10.17 7.10
CA TYR A 87 -8.94 9.12 6.11
C TYR A 87 -10.00 8.00 6.26
N GLN A 88 -10.26 7.56 7.48
CA GLN A 88 -11.19 6.48 7.78
C GLN A 88 -12.63 6.87 7.42
N THR A 89 -12.99 8.14 7.59
CA THR A 89 -14.30 8.67 7.18
C THR A 89 -14.49 8.52 5.67
N HIS A 90 -13.49 8.91 4.87
CA HIS A 90 -13.52 8.71 3.43
C HIS A 90 -13.51 7.22 3.04
N ALA A 91 -12.76 6.38 3.75
CA ALA A 91 -12.75 4.94 3.49
C ALA A 91 -14.14 4.30 3.68
N ARG A 92 -14.87 4.73 4.71
CA ARG A 92 -16.23 4.27 4.99
C ARG A 92 -17.21 4.70 3.89
N GLN A 93 -17.17 5.97 3.49
CA GLN A 93 -17.98 6.50 2.39
C GLN A 93 -17.74 5.74 1.07
N GLU A 94 -16.48 5.42 0.78
CA GLU A 94 -16.11 4.66 -0.41
C GLU A 94 -16.60 3.21 -0.37
N LEU A 95 -16.57 2.55 0.79
CA LEU A 95 -17.16 1.22 0.98
C LEU A 95 -18.67 1.23 0.71
N GLU A 96 -19.37 2.24 1.23
CA GLU A 96 -20.81 2.42 1.01
C GLU A 96 -21.11 2.67 -0.47
N ALA A 97 -20.35 3.54 -1.12
CA ALA A 97 -20.51 3.85 -2.55
C ALA A 97 -20.16 2.65 -3.45
N ALA A 98 -19.16 1.85 -3.07
CA ALA A 98 -18.72 0.68 -3.84
C ALA A 98 -19.78 -0.42 -3.93
N ARG A 99 -20.75 -0.47 -3.01
CA ARG A 99 -21.90 -1.40 -3.10
C ARG A 99 -22.74 -1.18 -4.36
N PHE A 100 -22.69 0.03 -4.94
CA PHE A 100 -23.54 0.43 -6.05
C PHE A 100 -22.76 0.80 -7.32
N ARG A 101 -21.42 0.84 -7.29
CA ARG A 101 -20.58 1.29 -8.41
C ARG A 101 -19.72 0.17 -8.97
N LYS A 102 -19.66 0.08 -10.29
CA LYS A 102 -18.67 -0.74 -11.00
C LYS A 102 -17.28 -0.10 -10.89
N THR A 103 -16.26 -0.92 -10.71
CA THR A 103 -14.85 -0.50 -10.69
C THR A 103 -14.48 0.12 -12.04
N SER A 104 -13.92 1.34 -12.02
CA SER A 104 -13.47 2.04 -13.22
C SER A 104 -12.17 1.45 -13.80
N GLU A 105 -11.94 1.63 -15.10
CA GLU A 105 -10.68 1.19 -15.74
C GLU A 105 -9.43 1.79 -15.11
N ARG A 106 -9.50 3.02 -14.61
CA ARG A 106 -8.36 3.65 -13.92
C ARG A 106 -8.02 2.89 -12.63
N GLN A 107 -9.02 2.43 -11.90
CA GLN A 107 -8.82 1.58 -10.72
C GLN A 107 -8.27 0.20 -11.13
N LEU A 108 -8.73 -0.37 -12.25
CA LEU A 108 -8.17 -1.62 -12.80
C LEU A 108 -6.70 -1.47 -13.23
N ARG A 109 -6.29 -0.33 -13.81
CA ARG A 109 -4.88 -0.07 -14.15
C ARG A 109 -4.00 0.09 -12.90
N GLN A 110 -4.54 0.66 -11.83
CA GLN A 110 -3.85 0.74 -10.54
C GLN A 110 -3.64 -0.64 -9.91
N LEU A 111 -4.60 -1.57 -10.08
CA LEU A 111 -4.44 -2.98 -9.70
C LEU A 111 -3.37 -3.71 -10.49
N ALA A 112 -3.36 -3.49 -11.81
CA ALA A 112 -2.40 -4.12 -12.71
C ALA A 112 -0.98 -3.52 -12.55
N SER A 113 -0.85 -2.40 -11.84
CA SER A 113 0.44 -1.80 -11.53
C SER A 113 1.27 -2.78 -10.70
N ARG A 114 2.53 -3.02 -11.12
CA ARG A 114 3.43 -3.96 -10.44
C ARG A 114 3.39 -3.75 -8.92
N PRO A 115 3.14 -4.81 -8.13
CA PRO A 115 3.22 -4.72 -6.69
C PRO A 115 4.61 -4.23 -6.30
N TRP A 116 4.68 -3.39 -5.28
CA TRP A 116 5.98 -3.02 -4.71
C TRP A 116 6.69 -4.30 -4.28
N PRO A 117 7.98 -4.45 -4.60
CA PRO A 117 8.75 -5.59 -4.11
C PRO A 117 8.58 -5.65 -2.60
N SER A 118 8.31 -6.85 -2.09
CA SER A 118 8.22 -7.06 -0.65
C SER A 118 9.53 -6.61 0.02
N ALA A 119 9.51 -6.34 1.33
CA ALA A 119 10.74 -6.04 2.07
C ALA A 119 11.79 -7.16 1.87
N ALA A 120 11.36 -8.42 1.78
CA ALA A 120 12.21 -9.56 1.45
C ALA A 120 12.84 -9.47 0.05
N ALA A 121 12.09 -9.03 -0.96
CA ALA A 121 12.60 -8.79 -2.31
C ALA A 121 13.51 -7.55 -2.40
N THR A 122 13.31 -6.57 -1.53
CA THR A 122 14.11 -5.33 -1.47
C THR A 122 15.47 -5.58 -0.80
N SER A 123 15.55 -6.51 0.15
CA SER A 123 16.81 -6.97 0.76
C SER A 123 17.79 -7.59 -0.25
N LEU A 124 17.30 -8.05 -1.41
CA LEU A 124 18.13 -8.59 -2.50
C LEU A 124 18.70 -7.51 -3.42
N LEU A 125 18.19 -6.27 -3.33
CA LEU A 125 18.61 -5.12 -4.14
C LEU A 125 19.59 -4.19 -3.40
N THR A 126 19.92 -4.50 -2.15
CA THR A 126 20.92 -3.79 -1.33
C THR A 126 22.26 -4.53 -1.29
N SER A 127 22.61 -5.31 -2.32
CA SER A 127 24.02 -5.64 -2.54
C SER A 127 24.75 -4.34 -2.89
N SER A 128 25.67 -3.95 -2.01
CA SER A 128 26.46 -2.72 -2.05
C SER A 128 26.89 -2.31 -3.46
N PRO A 129 26.85 -1.01 -3.82
CA PRO A 129 27.54 -0.53 -4.99
C PRO A 129 29.05 -0.57 -4.69
N CYS A 130 29.68 -1.72 -4.94
CA CYS A 130 31.11 -1.76 -5.15
C CYS A 130 31.37 -1.00 -6.46
N HIS A 131 31.54 0.31 -6.37
CA HIS A 131 32.26 1.05 -7.40
C HIS A 131 33.75 0.70 -7.23
N PRO A 132 34.40 -0.02 -8.16
CA PRO A 132 35.84 0.06 -8.24
C PRO A 132 36.17 1.44 -8.81
N THR A 133 36.63 2.36 -7.97
CA THR A 133 37.41 3.50 -8.43
C THR A 133 38.67 2.94 -9.09
N SER A 134 38.77 3.06 -10.42
CA SER A 134 39.98 2.68 -11.14
C SER A 134 41.14 3.54 -10.64
N ASN A 135 42.05 2.90 -9.91
CA ASN A 135 43.31 3.50 -9.51
C ASN A 135 44.14 3.83 -10.74
N ALA A 136 44.73 5.02 -10.71
CA ALA A 136 45.74 5.52 -11.62
C ALA A 136 46.85 4.49 -11.87
N LYS A 137 47.25 4.34 -13.13
CA LYS A 137 48.56 3.78 -13.48
C LYS A 137 49.25 4.72 -14.47
N LYS A 138 50.10 5.60 -13.93
CA LYS A 138 51.27 6.14 -14.64
C LYS A 138 52.25 5.00 -14.92
N LYS A 139 52.91 5.06 -16.09
CA LYS A 139 54.23 4.52 -16.50
C LYS A 139 54.12 4.10 -17.98
N GLY A 140 54.98 4.53 -18.89
CA GLY A 140 56.17 5.38 -18.83
C GLY A 140 56.57 5.78 -20.25
#